data_AF-A0A670I6S0-F1
#
_entry.id   AF-A0A670I6S0-F1
#
_cell.length_a   1.000
_cell.length_b   1.000
_cell.length_c   1.000
_cell.angle_alpha   90.00
_cell.angle_beta   90.00
_cell.angle_gamma   90.00
#
_symmetry.space_group_name_H-M   'P 1'
#
loop_
_entity.id
_entity.type
_entity.pdbx_description
1 polymer ?
#
loop_
_entity_poly.entity_id
_entity_poly.type
_entity_poly.pdbx_seq_one_letter_code
_entity_poly.pdbx_strand_id
1 'polypeptide(L)'
;MVLDKEDGVPMLSVQPKGKQKGCAGCNRKIKDRYLLKALDKYWHEDCLKCACCDCRLGEVGSTLYTKANLILCRRDYLRLFGTTGNCAACSKLIPAFEMVMRARDNVYHLDCFACQLCNQRVARRSITEKLRIPVWLPNFNTFINTHISSQRGMSN
;
A
#
# COMPACT_ATOMS: atom_id res chain seq x y z
N MET A 1 17.19 -8.39 -11.74
CA MET A 1 17.57 -7.28 -10.84
C MET A 1 16.73 -7.40 -9.60
N VAL A 2 17.39 -7.89 -8.56
CA VAL A 2 17.11 -7.80 -7.13
C VAL A 2 15.72 -7.32 -6.73
N LEU A 3 14.87 -8.25 -6.29
CA LEU A 3 13.89 -7.96 -5.25
C LEU A 3 14.67 -7.94 -3.95
N ASP A 4 15.29 -6.78 -3.64
CA ASP A 4 15.93 -6.59 -2.34
C ASP A 4 14.85 -6.73 -1.27
N LYS A 5 15.04 -7.75 -0.45
CA LYS A 5 14.24 -8.05 0.72
C LYS A 5 14.20 -6.81 1.64
N GLU A 6 13.05 -6.54 2.23
CA GLU A 6 12.94 -5.87 3.54
C GLU A 6 13.16 -4.34 3.61
N ASP A 7 12.58 -3.53 2.72
CA ASP A 7 12.53 -2.05 2.92
C ASP A 7 11.67 -1.61 4.12
N GLY A 8 10.93 -2.53 4.74
CA GLY A 8 10.07 -2.28 5.89
C GLY A 8 10.87 -2.31 7.20
N VAL A 9 11.23 -1.14 7.71
CA VAL A 9 11.98 -1.00 8.96
C VAL A 9 11.01 -0.93 10.14
N PRO A 10 11.12 -1.83 11.13
CA PRO A 10 10.29 -1.76 12.32
C PRO A 10 10.69 -0.55 13.18
N MET A 11 9.68 0.12 13.72
CA MET A 11 9.80 1.20 14.68
C MET A 11 9.44 0.67 16.06
N LEU A 12 10.33 0.89 17.02
CA LEU A 12 10.11 0.49 18.41
C LEU A 12 10.00 1.72 19.30
N SER A 13 8.94 1.76 20.10
CA SER A 13 8.78 2.77 21.15
C SER A 13 9.60 2.34 22.38
N VAL A 14 10.60 3.13 22.72
CA VAL A 14 11.55 2.85 23.80
C VAL A 14 11.41 3.93 24.87
N GLN A 15 11.55 3.56 26.14
CA GLN A 15 11.68 4.52 27.23
C GLN A 15 13.15 4.94 27.37
N PRO A 16 13.47 6.24 27.48
CA PRO A 16 14.83 6.69 27.72
C PRO A 16 15.29 6.31 29.14
N LYS A 17 15.90 5.13 29.29
CA LYS A 17 16.64 4.75 30.50
C LYS A 17 18.10 5.18 30.33
N GLY A 18 18.52 6.23 31.05
CA GLY A 18 19.92 6.69 31.10
C GLY A 18 20.26 7.88 30.17
N LYS A 19 21.51 7.95 29.71
CA LYS A 19 22.10 9.09 28.96
C LYS A 19 21.18 9.57 27.81
N GLN A 20 20.94 10.89 27.76
CA GLN A 20 20.11 11.57 26.76
C GLN A 20 20.54 11.17 25.34
N LYS A 21 19.59 10.69 24.54
CA LYS A 21 19.80 10.30 23.14
C LYS A 21 19.57 11.49 22.22
N GLY A 22 20.37 11.62 21.17
CA GLY A 22 20.18 12.64 20.14
C GLY A 22 19.15 12.18 19.10
N CYS A 23 18.27 13.08 18.66
CA CYS A 23 17.35 12.84 17.56
C CYS A 23 18.06 13.02 16.23
N ALA A 24 17.96 12.03 15.33
CA ALA A 24 18.57 12.11 14.01
C ALA A 24 17.91 13.14 13.06
N GLY A 25 16.64 13.53 13.31
CA GLY A 25 15.91 14.47 12.47
C GLY A 25 16.20 15.94 12.78
N CYS A 26 16.31 16.30 14.06
CA CYS A 26 16.52 17.69 14.49
C CYS A 26 17.84 17.93 15.23
N ASN A 27 18.66 16.89 15.39
CA ASN A 27 19.96 16.91 16.07
C ASN A 27 19.93 17.39 17.54
N ARG A 28 18.74 17.51 18.14
CA ARG A 28 18.53 17.90 19.54
C ARG A 28 18.41 16.67 20.43
N LYS A 29 18.66 16.84 21.73
CA LYS A 29 18.52 15.78 22.73
C LYS A 29 17.05 15.48 22.98
N ILE A 30 16.70 14.21 22.97
CA ILE A 30 15.36 13.70 23.24
C ILE A 30 15.11 13.72 24.74
N LYS A 31 14.13 14.53 25.16
CA LYS A 31 13.68 14.63 26.56
C LYS A 31 12.27 14.04 26.77
N ASP A 32 11.68 13.48 25.72
CA ASP A 32 10.33 12.94 25.73
C ASP A 32 10.24 11.68 26.60
N ARG A 33 9.02 11.37 27.08
CA ARG A 33 8.75 10.17 27.89
C ARG A 33 8.99 8.88 27.09
N TYR A 34 8.72 8.92 25.80
CA TYR A 34 8.91 7.82 24.86
C TYR A 34 9.66 8.35 23.64
N LEU A 35 10.47 7.48 23.03
CA LEU A 35 11.23 7.81 21.83
C LEU A 35 11.15 6.65 20.84
N LEU A 36 11.24 6.96 19.56
CA LEU A 36 11.16 5.95 18.50
C LEU A 36 12.58 5.54 18.09
N LYS A 37 12.85 4.23 18.11
CA LYS A 37 14.06 3.64 17.53
C LYS A 37 13.74 3.08 16.15
N ALA A 38 14.42 3.56 15.12
CA ALA A 38 14.32 3.09 13.74
C ALA A 38 15.63 3.37 12.99
N LEU A 39 16.01 2.51 12.04
CA LEU A 39 17.28 2.62 11.27
C LEU A 39 18.52 2.72 12.18
N ASP A 40 18.49 2.02 13.33
CA ASP A 40 19.48 2.14 14.40
C ASP A 40 19.76 3.56 14.93
N LYS A 41 18.81 4.47 14.69
CA LYS A 41 18.81 5.85 15.18
C LYS A 41 17.61 6.09 16.08
N TYR A 42 17.69 7.18 16.83
CA TYR A 42 16.63 7.61 17.74
C TYR A 42 15.95 8.86 17.19
N TRP A 43 14.63 8.93 17.38
CA TRP A 43 13.80 9.98 16.84
C TRP A 43 12.76 10.42 17.88
N HIS A 44 12.41 11.70 17.87
CA HIS A 44 11.19 12.16 18.52
C HIS A 44 9.97 11.64 17.76
N GLU A 45 8.85 11.48 18.47
CA GLU A 45 7.56 11.12 17.86
C GLU A 45 7.15 12.13 16.77
N ASP A 46 7.47 13.42 16.98
CA ASP A 46 7.22 14.50 16.02
C ASP A 46 8.23 14.60 14.88
N CYS A 47 9.46 14.12 15.10
CA CYS A 47 10.52 14.22 14.09
C CYS A 47 10.47 13.06 13.09
N LEU A 48 9.93 11.91 13.48
CA LEU A 48 9.81 10.75 12.61
C LEU A 48 8.53 10.83 11.77
N LYS A 49 8.61 11.61 10.70
CA LYS A 49 7.51 11.85 9.77
C LYS A 49 7.88 11.45 8.36
N CYS A 50 6.86 11.13 7.56
CA CYS A 50 7.07 10.79 6.15
C CYS A 50 7.41 12.05 5.33
N ALA A 51 8.40 11.93 4.45
CA ALA A 51 8.87 13.03 3.60
C ALA A 51 7.85 13.53 2.55
N CYS A 52 6.75 12.80 2.32
CA CYS A 52 5.73 13.17 1.32
C CYS A 52 4.42 13.69 1.93
N CYS A 53 3.88 13.00 2.95
CA CYS A 53 2.63 13.40 3.61
C CYS A 53 2.84 14.22 4.89
N ASP A 54 4.08 14.34 5.39
CA ASP A 54 4.41 14.84 6.73
C ASP A 54 3.70 14.12 7.90
N CYS A 55 3.07 12.97 7.61
CA CYS A 55 2.33 12.22 8.60
C CYS A 55 3.30 11.50 9.58
N ARG A 56 2.95 11.51 10.87
CA ARG A 56 3.73 10.92 11.95
C ARG A 56 3.75 9.41 11.82
N LEU A 57 4.92 8.84 11.54
CA LEU A 57 5.03 7.43 11.22
C LEU A 57 4.70 6.55 12.43
N GLY A 58 5.07 6.98 13.64
CA GLY A 58 4.76 6.27 14.89
C GLY A 58 3.26 6.14 15.19
N GLU A 59 2.42 7.03 14.67
CA GLU A 59 0.95 6.95 14.83
C GLU A 59 0.29 6.11 13.73
N VAL A 60 0.82 6.17 12.50
CA VAL A 60 0.24 5.51 11.32
C VAL A 60 0.53 4.00 11.31
N GLY A 61 1.60 3.56 11.94
CA GLY A 61 1.93 2.14 12.07
C GLY A 61 3.21 1.90 12.84
N SER A 62 3.61 0.64 12.93
CA SER A 62 4.86 0.22 13.58
C SER A 62 6.00 -0.05 12.59
N THR A 63 5.79 0.15 11.29
CA THR A 63 6.80 -0.02 10.25
C THR A 63 6.88 1.22 9.37
N LEU A 64 8.11 1.65 9.08
CA LEU A 64 8.40 2.70 8.12
C LEU A 64 9.09 2.10 6.89
N TYR A 65 9.08 2.81 5.78
CA TYR A 65 9.76 2.38 4.57
C TYR A 65 10.83 3.39 4.20
N THR A 66 12.02 2.92 3.83
CA THR A 66 13.10 3.80 3.37
C THR A 66 13.52 3.47 1.97
N LYS A 67 13.58 4.47 1.09
CA LYS A 67 14.10 4.29 -0.26
C LYS A 67 14.65 5.59 -0.80
N ALA A 68 15.76 5.54 -1.54
CA ALA A 68 16.45 6.72 -2.07
C ALA A 68 16.74 7.80 -1.01
N ASN A 69 17.12 7.37 0.21
CA ASN A 69 17.38 8.25 1.36
C ASN A 69 16.14 9.04 1.87
N LEU A 70 14.94 8.63 1.47
CA LEU A 70 13.67 9.19 1.96
C LEU A 70 13.00 8.21 2.93
N ILE A 71 12.46 8.75 4.02
CA ILE A 71 11.60 8.02 4.96
C ILE A 71 10.16 8.23 4.55
N LEU A 72 9.45 7.15 4.25
CA LEU A 72 8.11 7.15 3.69
C LEU A 72 7.14 6.30 4.50
N CYS A 73 5.87 6.71 4.50
CA CYS A 73 4.79 5.87 4.99
C CYS A 73 4.51 4.76 3.97
N ARG A 74 3.86 3.67 4.43
CA ARG A 74 3.47 2.56 3.56
C ARG A 74 2.71 3.03 2.31
N ARG A 75 1.81 4.00 2.47
CA ARG A 75 1.00 4.54 1.36
C ARG A 75 1.84 5.25 0.31
N ASP A 76 2.73 6.15 0.72
CA ASP A 76 3.55 6.94 -0.21
C ASP A 76 4.68 6.11 -0.82
N TYR A 77 5.23 5.17 -0.05
CA TYR A 77 6.17 4.17 -0.58
C TYR A 77 5.52 3.37 -1.72
N LEU A 78 4.31 2.83 -1.49
CA LEU A 78 3.57 2.12 -2.53
C LEU A 78 3.23 3.05 -3.69
N ARG A 79 2.88 4.31 -3.44
CA ARG A 79 2.56 5.27 -4.50
C ARG A 79 3.76 5.58 -5.42
N LEU A 80 4.95 5.73 -4.86
CA LEU A 80 6.15 6.15 -5.59
C LEU A 80 6.93 4.96 -6.17
N PHE A 81 6.99 3.85 -5.44
CA PHE A 81 7.84 2.71 -5.75
C PHE A 81 7.08 1.40 -5.91
N GLY A 82 5.76 1.41 -5.70
CA GLY A 82 4.93 0.26 -5.96
C GLY A 82 4.80 -0.01 -7.46
N THR A 83 4.58 -1.27 -7.80
CA THR A 83 4.31 -1.69 -9.17
C THR A 83 3.00 -1.06 -9.66
N THR A 84 3.11 -0.06 -10.54
CA THR A 84 1.97 0.52 -11.24
C THR A 84 1.51 -0.44 -12.33
N GLY A 85 0.24 -0.36 -12.70
CA GLY A 85 -0.33 -1.15 -13.79
C GLY A 85 -0.98 -0.25 -14.83
N ASN A 86 -1.25 -0.75 -16.03
CA ASN A 86 -2.06 -0.04 -17.02
C ASN A 86 -3.45 -0.65 -17.06
N CYS A 87 -4.47 0.19 -17.04
CA CYS A 87 -5.85 -0.27 -17.16
C CYS A 87 -6.12 -0.72 -18.61
N ALA A 88 -6.50 -1.98 -18.83
CA ALA A 88 -6.77 -2.49 -20.18
C ALA A 88 -8.07 -1.93 -20.81
N ALA A 89 -8.98 -1.34 -20.01
CA ALA A 89 -10.21 -0.73 -20.53
C ALA A 89 -10.07 0.75 -20.90
N CYS A 90 -9.32 1.54 -20.13
CA CYS A 90 -9.16 2.98 -20.40
C CYS A 90 -7.73 3.39 -20.78
N SER A 91 -6.79 2.43 -20.82
CA SER A 91 -5.37 2.62 -21.12
C SER A 91 -4.62 3.59 -20.20
N LYS A 92 -5.27 4.08 -19.14
CA LYS A 92 -4.66 4.99 -18.15
C LYS A 92 -3.80 4.23 -17.14
N LEU A 93 -2.82 4.93 -16.59
CA LEU A 93 -1.96 4.43 -15.54
C LEU A 93 -2.76 4.27 -14.24
N ILE A 94 -2.65 3.09 -13.64
CA ILE A 94 -3.18 2.75 -12.33
C ILE A 94 -2.08 2.95 -11.29
N PRO A 95 -2.26 3.87 -10.32
CA PRO A 95 -1.36 4.00 -9.19
C PRO A 95 -1.29 2.71 -8.37
N ALA A 96 -0.11 2.38 -7.87
CA ALA A 96 0.10 1.14 -7.10
C ALA A 96 -0.60 1.12 -5.73
N PHE A 97 -1.07 2.27 -5.23
CA PHE A 97 -1.90 2.36 -4.03
C PHE A 97 -3.40 2.18 -4.30
N GLU A 98 -3.82 2.22 -5.57
CA GLU A 98 -5.22 2.11 -5.95
C GLU A 98 -5.66 0.63 -5.96
N MET A 99 -6.88 0.37 -5.51
CA MET A 99 -7.48 -0.95 -5.63
C MET A 99 -7.84 -1.21 -7.10
N VAL A 100 -7.46 -2.37 -7.60
CA VAL A 100 -7.68 -2.78 -8.98
C VAL A 100 -8.43 -4.09 -9.07
N MET A 101 -9.05 -4.32 -10.22
CA MET A 101 -9.57 -5.61 -10.60
C MET A 101 -8.59 -6.26 -11.59
N ARG A 102 -8.14 -7.48 -11.30
CA ARG A 102 -7.31 -8.26 -12.24
C ARG A 102 -8.16 -9.33 -12.91
N ALA A 103 -8.00 -9.48 -14.21
CA ALA A 103 -8.69 -10.45 -15.05
C ALA A 103 -7.67 -11.06 -16.01
N ARG A 104 -7.27 -12.32 -15.78
CA ARG A 104 -6.14 -12.96 -16.47
C ARG A 104 -4.88 -12.08 -16.33
N ASP A 105 -4.25 -11.70 -17.44
CA ASP A 105 -3.05 -10.86 -17.50
C ASP A 105 -3.36 -9.35 -17.48
N ASN A 106 -4.65 -8.97 -17.49
CA ASN A 106 -5.08 -7.60 -17.59
C ASN A 106 -5.51 -7.02 -16.24
N VAL A 107 -5.24 -5.72 -16.04
CA VAL A 107 -5.62 -4.96 -14.84
C VAL A 107 -6.62 -3.88 -15.21
N TYR A 108 -7.56 -3.59 -14.32
CA TYR A 108 -8.64 -2.62 -14.55
C TYR A 108 -8.84 -1.77 -13.30
N HIS A 109 -9.16 -0.49 -13.48
CA HIS A 109 -9.75 0.30 -12.39
C HIS A 109 -11.08 -0.33 -11.96
N LEU A 110 -11.45 -0.17 -10.69
CA LEU A 110 -12.76 -0.64 -10.19
C LEU A 110 -13.92 -0.04 -10.99
N ASP A 111 -13.80 1.23 -11.41
CA ASP A 111 -14.84 1.91 -12.19
C ASP A 111 -14.84 1.53 -13.67
N CYS A 112 -13.74 0.95 -14.15
CA CYS A 112 -13.58 0.51 -15.54
C CYS A 112 -13.97 -0.96 -15.74
N PHE A 113 -14.23 -1.70 -14.66
CA PHE A 113 -14.67 -3.09 -14.74
C PHE A 113 -16.18 -3.17 -14.92
N ALA A 114 -16.62 -3.21 -16.18
CA ALA A 114 -18.01 -3.35 -16.58
C ALA A 114 -18.21 -4.62 -17.44
N CYS A 115 -19.39 -5.23 -17.32
CA CYS A 115 -19.76 -6.34 -18.20
C CYS A 115 -19.94 -5.83 -19.63
N GLN A 116 -19.21 -6.39 -20.60
CA GLN A 116 -19.31 -5.95 -22.01
C GLN A 116 -20.67 -6.27 -22.67
N LEU A 117 -21.48 -7.17 -22.09
CA LEU A 117 -22.77 -7.56 -22.65
C LEU A 117 -23.93 -6.69 -22.15
N CYS A 118 -23.94 -6.32 -20.87
CA CYS A 118 -25.02 -5.53 -20.28
C CYS A 118 -24.62 -4.11 -19.88
N ASN A 119 -23.35 -3.74 -20.07
CA ASN A 119 -22.74 -2.46 -19.65
C ASN A 119 -23.00 -2.08 -18.17
N GLN A 120 -23.50 -3.02 -17.37
CA GLN A 120 -23.72 -2.79 -15.95
C GLN A 120 -22.39 -2.88 -15.20
N ARG A 121 -22.16 -1.86 -14.38
CA ARG A 121 -21.04 -1.82 -13.44
C ARG A 121 -21.33 -2.83 -12.33
N VAL A 122 -20.38 -3.72 -12.05
CA VAL A 122 -20.53 -4.67 -10.95
C VAL A 122 -20.49 -3.87 -9.64
N ALA A 123 -21.63 -3.76 -8.98
CA ALA A 123 -21.73 -3.00 -7.73
C ALA A 123 -20.77 -3.60 -6.68
N ARG A 124 -20.13 -2.73 -5.89
CA ARG A 124 -19.17 -3.07 -4.80
C ARG A 124 -19.62 -4.20 -3.85
N ARG A 125 -20.92 -4.54 -3.81
CA ARG A 125 -21.53 -5.56 -2.95
C ARG A 125 -21.50 -6.99 -3.51
N SER A 126 -21.44 -7.19 -4.82
CA SER A 126 -21.40 -8.54 -5.43
C SER A 126 -19.96 -9.08 -5.55
N ILE A 127 -18.97 -8.26 -5.19
CA ILE A 127 -17.54 -8.59 -5.16
C ILE A 127 -17.21 -9.12 -3.76
N THR A 128 -17.83 -10.23 -3.36
CA THR A 128 -17.60 -10.86 -2.05
C THR A 128 -16.19 -11.47 -1.98
N GLU A 129 -15.39 -10.94 -1.05
CA GLU A 129 -14.20 -11.46 -0.34
C GLU A 129 -13.03 -12.15 -1.07
N LYS A 130 -13.16 -12.65 -2.31
CA LYS A 130 -12.10 -13.43 -2.99
C LYS A 130 -11.36 -12.71 -4.13
N LEU A 131 -11.74 -11.48 -4.48
CA LEU A 131 -11.19 -10.74 -5.64
C LEU A 131 -10.52 -9.40 -5.32
N ARG A 132 -10.46 -9.01 -4.04
CA ARG A 132 -9.80 -7.77 -3.60
C ARG A 132 -8.30 -8.02 -3.37
N ILE A 133 -7.58 -8.29 -4.45
CA ILE A 133 -6.12 -8.43 -4.37
C ILE A 133 -5.46 -7.07 -4.50
N PRO A 134 -4.70 -6.59 -3.50
CA PRO A 134 -3.76 -5.50 -3.71
C PRO A 134 -2.81 -5.86 -4.85
N VAL A 135 -2.37 -4.85 -5.62
CA VAL A 135 -1.58 -4.97 -6.87
C VAL A 135 -0.32 -5.85 -6.72
N TRP A 136 0.11 -6.11 -5.48
CA TRP A 136 1.29 -6.83 -5.03
C TRP A 136 1.16 -8.34 -4.80
N LEU A 137 -0.02 -8.96 -4.91
CA LEU A 137 -0.18 -10.41 -4.73
C LEU A 137 -0.24 -11.17 -6.08
N PRO A 138 0.56 -12.23 -6.28
CA PRO A 138 0.41 -13.13 -7.42
C PRO A 138 -0.67 -14.19 -7.14
N ASN A 139 -1.60 -14.32 -8.09
CA ASN A 139 -2.56 -15.42 -8.33
C ASN A 139 -3.87 -15.48 -7.52
N PHE A 140 -5.01 -15.43 -8.25
CA PHE A 140 -6.07 -16.46 -8.15
C PHE A 140 -7.03 -16.42 -9.36
N ASN A 141 -7.30 -17.59 -9.96
CA ASN A 141 -7.68 -17.78 -11.36
C ASN A 141 -9.13 -18.32 -11.57
N THR A 142 -10.12 -17.95 -10.73
CA THR A 142 -11.36 -18.77 -10.66
C THR A 142 -12.69 -18.03 -10.45
N PHE A 143 -12.82 -16.74 -10.80
CA PHE A 143 -14.12 -16.05 -10.65
C PHE A 143 -14.74 -15.51 -11.94
N ILE A 144 -13.94 -15.22 -12.97
CA ILE A 144 -14.46 -14.67 -14.24
C ILE A 144 -15.34 -15.68 -14.98
N ASN A 145 -15.04 -16.98 -14.87
CA ASN A 145 -15.84 -18.01 -15.51
C ASN A 145 -17.23 -18.16 -14.88
N THR A 146 -17.40 -17.89 -13.58
CA THR A 146 -18.66 -18.11 -12.86
C THR A 146 -19.68 -16.98 -13.11
N HIS A 147 -19.24 -15.74 -13.26
CA HIS A 147 -20.16 -14.62 -13.56
C HIS A 147 -20.57 -14.57 -15.04
N ILE A 148 -19.73 -15.06 -15.95
CA ILE A 148 -20.08 -15.26 -17.38
C ILE A 148 -21.06 -16.43 -17.54
N SER A 149 -20.92 -17.51 -16.77
CA SER A 149 -21.84 -18.66 -16.83
C SER A 149 -23.18 -18.40 -16.14
N SER A 150 -23.24 -17.61 -15.05
CA SER A 150 -24.52 -17.28 -14.40
C SER A 150 -25.43 -16.35 -15.21
N GLN A 151 -24.89 -15.55 -16.15
CA GLN A 151 -25.68 -14.70 -17.04
C GLN A 151 -26.14 -15.44 -18.32
N ARG A 152 -25.51 -16.56 -18.69
CA ARG A 152 -26.00 -17.45 -19.77
C ARG A 152 -27.20 -18.30 -19.36
N GLY A 153 -27.61 -18.26 -18.09
CA GLY A 153 -28.77 -19.00 -17.56
C GLY A 153 -30.07 -18.17 -17.43
N MET A 154 -30.13 -16.92 -17.91
CA MET A 154 -31.35 -16.08 -17.87
C MET A 154 -31.85 -15.66 -19.25
N SER A 155 -31.50 -16.40 -20.30
CA SER A 155 -32.12 -16.27 -21.61
C SER A 155 -32.19 -17.63 -22.31
N ASN A 156 -32.98 -18.54 -21.72
CA ASN A 156 -34.11 -19.25 -22.32
C ASN A 156 -34.66 -20.29 -21.35
#